data_AF-A0A7Y9BMT6-F1
#
_entry.id   AF-A0A7Y9BMT6-F1
#
_cell.length_a   1.000
_cell.length_b   1.000
_cell.length_c   1.000
_cell.angle_alpha   90.00
_cell.angle_beta   90.00
_cell.angle_gamma   90.00
#
_symmetry.space_group_name_H-M   'P 1'
#
loop_
_entity.id
_entity.type
_entity.pdbx_description
1 polymer ?
#
loop_
_entity_poly.entity_id
_entity_poly.type
_entity_poly.pdbx_seq_one_letter_code
_entity_poly.pdbx_strand_id
1 'polypeptide(L)' 'MASRVGVTPSTYRKWRMVGKGPQTFPLGKRVAARIAVIDAWIAEQEQRAMAPSAA' A
#
# COMPACT_ATOMS: atom_id res chain seq x y z
N MET A 1 5.70 6.27 4.56
CA MET A 1 4.74 5.48 3.76
C MET A 1 5.40 4.98 2.47
N ALA A 2 5.72 5.87 1.52
CA ALA A 2 6.46 5.55 0.29
C ALA A 2 7.75 4.75 0.55
N SER A 3 8.59 5.20 1.50
CA SER A 3 9.85 4.52 1.84
C SER A 3 9.70 3.13 2.48
N ARG A 4 8.55 2.82 3.09
CA ARG A 4 8.30 1.49 3.70
C ARG A 4 7.80 0.46 2.70
N VAL A 5 7.10 0.93 1.67
CA VAL A 5 6.56 0.10 0.60
C VAL A 5 7.56 -0.01 -0.57
N GLY A 6 8.67 0.74 -0.53
CA GLY A 6 9.66 0.77 -1.61
C GLY A 6 9.19 1.46 -2.89
N VAL A 7 8.07 2.20 -2.85
CA VAL A 7 7.50 2.89 -4.02
C VAL A 7 7.73 4.39 -3.95
N THR A 8 7.88 5.02 -5.12
CA THR A 8 8.00 6.47 -5.22
C THR A 8 6.71 7.17 -4.75
N PRO A 9 6.80 8.42 -4.24
CA PRO A 9 5.62 9.20 -3.85
C PRO A 9 4.62 9.42 -5.00
N SER A 10 5.11 9.50 -6.25
CA SER A 10 4.28 9.61 -7.46
C SER A 10 3.46 8.35 -7.71
N THR A 11 4.07 7.16 -7.58
CA THR A 11 3.36 5.87 -7.66
C THR A 11 2.30 5.76 -6.57
N TYR A 12 2.65 6.15 -5.34
CA TYR A 12 1.69 6.16 -4.23
C TYR A 12 0.53 7.15 -4.43
N ARG A 13 0.77 8.29 -5.08
CA ARG A 13 -0.30 9.22 -5.47
C ARG A 13 -1.24 8.57 -6.48
N LYS A 14 -0.71 7.86 -7.48
CA LYS A 14 -1.51 7.14 -8.49
C LYS A 14 -2.37 6.04 -7.84
N TRP A 15 -1.80 5.28 -6.93
CA TRP A 15 -2.51 4.24 -6.17
C TRP A 15 -3.71 4.80 -5.40
N ARG A 16 -3.53 5.93 -4.70
CA ARG A 16 -4.63 6.63 -4.03
C ARG A 16 -5.75 7.07 -4.98
N MET A 17 -5.41 7.55 -6.18
CA MET A 17 -6.43 7.97 -7.16
C MET A 17 -7.22 6.79 -7.74
N VAL A 18 -6.58 5.62 -7.87
CA VAL A 18 -7.18 4.40 -8.43
C VAL A 18 -7.86 3.55 -7.36
N GLY A 19 -7.83 3.97 -6.08
CA GLY A 19 -8.35 3.19 -4.96
C GLY A 19 -7.55 1.92 -4.66
N LYS A 20 -6.30 1.85 -5.12
CA LYS A 20 -5.39 0.72 -4.90
C LYS A 20 -4.48 1.01 -3.72
N GLY A 21 -4.21 0.02 -2.88
CA GLY A 21 -3.26 0.11 -1.77
C GLY A 21 -3.91 0.01 -0.38
N PRO A 22 -3.12 0.22 0.68
CA PRO A 22 -3.60 0.08 2.06
C PRO A 22 -4.67 1.11 2.39
N GLN A 23 -5.56 0.78 3.32
CA GLN A 23 -6.64 1.67 3.73
C GLN A 23 -6.09 2.97 4.31
N THR A 24 -6.35 4.08 3.62
CA THR A 24 -5.91 5.41 4.05
C THR A 24 -7.05 6.23 4.65
N PHE A 25 -6.70 7.13 5.56
CA PHE A 25 -7.63 8.10 6.15
C PHE A 25 -7.08 9.52 6.05
N PRO A 26 -7.96 10.54 5.97
CA PRO A 26 -7.54 11.93 6.02
C PRO A 26 -6.99 12.29 7.40
N LEU A 27 -5.83 12.93 7.42
CA LEU A 27 -5.16 13.47 8.60
C LEU A 27 -4.83 14.95 8.33
N GLY A 28 -5.84 15.80 8.53
CA GLY A 28 -5.79 17.22 8.15
C GLY A 28 -5.55 17.40 6.65
N LYS A 29 -4.52 18.16 6.28
CA LYS A 29 -4.13 18.39 4.87
C LYS A 29 -3.41 17.19 4.22
N ARG A 30 -3.13 16.14 4.98
CA ARG A 30 -2.40 14.95 4.52
C ARG A 30 -3.31 13.73 4.56
N VAL A 31 -2.96 12.71 3.79
CA VAL A 31 -3.61 11.40 3.86
C VAL A 31 -2.58 10.45 4.44
N ALA A 32 -2.95 9.74 5.49
CA ALA A 32 -2.09 8.79 6.20
C ALA A 32 -2.74 7.42 6.22
N ALA A 33 -1.96 6.38 6.53
CA ALA A 33 -2.52 5.14 7.06
C ALA A 33 -1.72 4.71 8.28
N ARG A 34 -2.36 3.85 9.06
CA ARG A 34 -1.72 3.15 10.17
C ARG A 34 -0.60 2.26 9.63
N ILE A 35 0.49 2.20 10.39
CA ILE A 35 1.64 1.35 10.08
C ILE A 35 1.19 -0.11 9.96
N ALA A 36 0.42 -0.61 10.93
CA ALA A 36 -0.11 -1.98 10.91
C ALA A 36 -0.94 -2.31 9.66
N VAL A 37 -1.68 -1.34 9.11
CA VAL A 37 -2.47 -1.54 7.89
C VAL A 37 -1.56 -1.62 6.65
N ILE A 38 -0.49 -0.83 6.62
CA ILE A 38 0.53 -0.92 5.56
C ILE A 38 1.21 -2.28 5.63
N ASP A 39 1.63 -2.71 6.82
CA ASP A 39 2.35 -3.97 7.01
C ASP A 39 1.47 -5.17 6.64
N ALA A 40 0.20 -5.19 7.06
CA ALA A 40 -0.76 -6.23 6.66
C ALA A 40 -0.97 -6.26 5.13
N TRP A 41 -1.05 -5.09 4.49
CA TRP A 41 -1.17 -5.01 3.03
C TRP A 41 0.08 -5.53 2.33
N ILE A 42 1.28 -5.20 2.83
CA ILE A 42 2.55 -5.74 2.29
C ILE A 42 2.56 -7.26 2.43
N ALA A 43 2.22 -7.80 3.60
CA ALA A 43 2.17 -9.24 3.83
C ALA A 43 1.17 -9.94 2.89
N GLU A 44 0.03 -9.33 2.60
CA GLU A 44 -0.93 -9.84 1.62
C GLU A 44 -0.35 -9.82 0.20
N GLN A 45 0.38 -8.75 -0.19
CA GLN A 45 1.06 -8.71 -1.48
C GLN A 45 2.18 -9.73 -1.57
N GLU A 46 2.97 -9.92 -0.51
CA GLU A 46 4.00 -10.95 -0.42
C GLU A 46 3.38 -12.34 -0.57
N GLN A 47 2.28 -12.64 0.11
CA GLN A 47 1.56 -13.91 -0.04
C GLN A 47 1.02 -14.10 -1.46
N ARG A 48 0.45 -13.07 -2.09
CA ARG A 48 -0.02 -13.14 -3.49
C ARG A 48 1.13 -13.32 -4.48
N ALA A 49 2.29 -12.74 -4.23
CA ALA A 49 3.47 -12.86 -5.08
C ALA A 49 4.20 -14.19 -4.87
N MET A 50 4.19 -14.70 -3.64
CA MET A 50 4.83 -15.94 -3.24
C MET A 50 3.94 -17.16 -3.51
N ALA A 51 2.62 -17.00 -3.54
CA ALA A 51 1.71 -17.96 -4.14
C ALA A 51 2.09 -18.05 -5.63
N PRO A 52 2.77 -19.13 -6.07
CA PRO A 52 3.11 -19.27 -7.46
C PRO A 52 1.80 -19.36 -8.24
N SER A 53 1.83 -18.95 -9.51
CA SER A 53 0.85 -19.41 -10.49
C SER A 53 0.82 -20.93 -10.44
N ALA A 54 -0.09 -21.50 -9.67
CA ALA A 54 -0.49 -22.88 -9.81
C ALA A 54 -1.53 -22.93 -10.92
N ALA A 55 -1.03 -22.87 -12.16
CA ALA A 55 -1.62 -23.29 -13.44
C ALA A 55 -0.89 -22.59 -14.58
#